data_AF-A0AAN8TZT3-F1
#
_entry.id   AF-A0AAN8TZT3-F1
#
_cell.length_a   1.000
_cell.length_b   1.000
_cell.length_c   1.000
_cell.angle_alpha   90.00
_cell.angle_beta   90.00
_cell.angle_gamma   90.00
#
_symmetry.space_group_name_H-M   'P 1'
#
loop_
_entity.id
_entity.type
_entity.pdbx_description
1 polymer ?
#
loop_
_entity_poly.entity_id
_entity_poly.type
_entity_poly.pdbx_seq_one_letter_code
_entity_poly.pdbx_strand_id
1 'polypeptide(L)' 'MGDMLRSLKMGGSQRRQAASNPNVGGIGGVFRDRGGHWILGFSERTHKTNPAMAELQALRRGL' A
#
# COMPACT_ATOMS: atom_id res chain seq x y z
N MET A 1 14.46 -5.24 -49.31
CA MET A 1 13.33 -6.16 -49.06
C MET A 1 13.78 -7.10 -47.95
N GLY A 2 13.62 -6.71 -46.69
CA GLY A 2 12.50 -7.21 -45.88
C GLY A 2 12.87 -7.29 -44.40
N ASP A 3 13.08 -6.13 -43.77
CA ASP A 3 13.35 -5.96 -42.35
C ASP A 3 12.02 -6.09 -41.58
N MET A 4 11.71 -7.32 -41.17
CA MET A 4 10.49 -7.63 -40.41
C MET A 4 10.79 -7.71 -38.91
N LEU A 5 11.29 -6.60 -38.35
CA LEU A 5 11.29 -6.35 -36.91
C LEU A 5 9.89 -5.92 -36.46
N ARG A 6 9.04 -6.87 -36.06
CA ARG A 6 7.84 -6.57 -35.26
C ARG A 6 7.62 -7.66 -34.21
N SER A 7 8.37 -7.60 -33.11
CA SER A 7 7.94 -8.27 -31.88
C SER A 7 6.77 -7.48 -31.29
N LEU A 8 5.54 -7.98 -31.46
CA LEU A 8 4.39 -7.44 -30.77
C LEU A 8 4.48 -7.84 -29.28
N LYS A 9 5.02 -6.95 -28.45
CA LYS A 9 4.99 -7.11 -27.00
C LYS A 9 3.56 -6.82 -26.53
N MET A 10 2.78 -7.87 -26.29
CA MET A 10 1.49 -7.78 -25.62
C MET A 10 1.71 -7.12 -24.25
N GLY A 11 1.28 -5.87 -24.14
CA GLY A 11 1.23 -5.14 -22.89
C GLY A 11 0.23 -5.82 -21.96
N GLY A 12 0.71 -6.74 -21.13
CA GLY A 12 -0.05 -7.21 -19.99
C GLY A 12 -0.34 -6.02 -19.09
N SER A 13 -1.61 -5.62 -18.99
CA SER A 13 -2.06 -4.73 -17.94
C SER A 13 -1.75 -5.40 -16.61
N GLN A 14 -0.62 -5.04 -16.02
CA GLN A 14 -0.32 -5.39 -14.65
C GLN A 14 -1.29 -4.58 -13.80
N ARG A 15 -2.45 -5.20 -13.53
CA ARG A 15 -3.26 -4.88 -12.36
C ARG A 15 -2.24 -4.70 -11.24
N ARG A 16 -2.13 -3.49 -10.70
CA ARG A 16 -1.30 -3.19 -9.53
C ARG A 16 -1.86 -3.97 -8.36
N GLN A 17 -1.68 -5.28 -8.36
CA GLN A 17 -1.66 -6.05 -7.14
C GLN A 17 -0.48 -5.45 -6.40
N ALA A 18 -0.75 -4.96 -5.19
CA ALA A 18 0.30 -4.70 -4.24
C ALA A 18 1.03 -6.04 -4.10
N ALA A 19 2.09 -6.22 -4.88
CA ALA A 19 2.92 -7.40 -4.81
C ALA A 19 3.25 -7.55 -3.33
N SER A 20 3.17 -8.76 -2.81
CA SER A 20 3.65 -9.09 -1.47
C SER A 20 5.17 -8.91 -1.48
N ASN A 21 5.62 -7.67 -1.60
CA ASN A 21 6.99 -7.30 -1.43
C ASN A 21 7.10 -6.97 0.05
N PRO A 22 7.74 -7.82 0.86
CA PRO A 22 8.00 -7.54 2.26
C PRO A 22 9.05 -6.44 2.34
N ASN A 23 8.71 -5.26 1.86
CA ASN A 23 9.48 -4.04 1.99
C ASN A 23 9.08 -3.33 3.28
N VAL A 24 9.93 -2.41 3.71
CA VAL A 24 9.64 -1.51 4.84
C VAL A 24 8.31 -0.81 4.57
N GLY A 25 7.36 -0.98 5.49
CA GLY A 25 6.04 -0.36 5.42
C GLY A 25 5.89 0.75 6.46
N GLY A 26 4.69 1.32 6.51
CA GLY A 26 4.28 2.22 7.57
C GLY A 26 2.81 2.02 7.89
N ILE A 27 2.43 2.33 9.12
CA ILE A 27 1.04 2.44 9.56
C ILE A 27 0.80 3.86 10.06
N GLY A 28 -0.44 4.30 10.05
CA GLY A 28 -0.83 5.58 10.61
C GLY A 28 -2.33 5.68 10.77
N GLY A 29 -2.74 6.70 11.51
CA GLY A 29 -4.16 6.94 11.79
C GLY A 29 -4.38 8.27 12.49
N VAL A 30 -5.65 8.66 12.56
CA VAL A 30 -6.11 9.89 13.23
C VAL A 30 -7.26 9.57 14.16
N PHE A 31 -7.20 10.08 15.39
CA PHE A 31 -8.29 10.10 16.33
C PHE A 31 -9.11 11.36 16.10
N ARG A 32 -10.42 11.19 15.94
CA ARG A 32 -11.35 12.29 15.73
C ARG A 32 -12.39 12.31 16.84
N ASP A 33 -12.87 13.49 17.19
CA ASP A 33 -14.01 13.63 18.09
C ASP A 33 -15.33 13.31 17.37
N ARG A 34 -16.44 13.42 18.09
CA ARG A 34 -17.79 13.21 17.54
C ARG A 34 -18.16 14.19 16.42
N GLY A 35 -17.56 15.39 16.38
CA GLY A 35 -17.73 16.39 15.32
C GLY A 35 -16.83 16.15 14.11
N GLY A 36 -15.95 15.15 14.16
CA GLY A 36 -14.97 14.89 13.12
C GLY A 36 -13.72 15.76 13.22
N HIS A 37 -13.57 16.55 14.29
CA HIS A 37 -12.37 17.34 14.52
C HIS A 37 -11.20 16.44 14.89
N TRP A 38 -10.02 16.75 14.36
CA TRP A 38 -8.82 15.97 14.62
C TRP A 38 -8.33 16.25 16.04
N ILE A 39 -8.16 15.18 16.83
CA ILE A 39 -7.62 15.27 18.20
C ILE A 39 -6.12 14.97 18.19
N LEU A 40 -5.74 13.83 17.58
CA LEU A 40 -4.38 13.32 17.56
C LEU A 40 -4.16 12.46 16.31
N GLY A 41 -2.93 12.40 15.81
CA GLY A 41 -2.52 11.45 14.77
C GLY A 41 -1.32 10.62 15.21
N PHE A 42 -1.14 9.46 14.58
CA PHE A 42 0.06 8.64 14.73
C PHE A 42 0.59 8.19 13.37
N SER A 43 1.90 7.97 13.30
CA SER A 43 2.60 7.42 12.15
C SER A 43 3.76 6.59 12.67
N GLU A 44 3.82 5.32 12.27
CA GLU A 44 4.81 4.37 12.75
C GLU A 44 5.39 3.59 11.56
N ARG A 45 6.71 3.46 11.57
CA ARG A 45 7.41 2.63 10.58
C ARG A 45 7.28 1.18 11.00
N THR A 46 6.85 0.32 10.07
CA THR A 46 6.75 -1.11 10.32
C THR A 46 7.88 -1.86 9.64
N HIS A 47 8.32 -2.95 10.30
CA HIS A 47 9.15 -3.94 9.64
C HIS A 47 8.40 -4.56 8.46
N LYS A 48 9.12 -5.34 7.66
CA LYS A 48 8.59 -6.04 6.48
C LYS A 48 7.21 -6.65 6.74
N THR A 49 6.17 -6.03 6.18
CA THR A 49 4.76 -6.41 6.38
C THR A 49 4.03 -6.35 5.04
N ASN A 50 3.00 -7.19 4.87
CA ASN A 50 2.12 -7.08 3.70
C ASN A 50 1.01 -6.04 3.98
N PRO A 51 0.35 -5.50 2.93
CA PRO A 51 -0.63 -4.43 3.11
C PRO A 51 -1.77 -4.78 4.08
N ALA A 52 -2.34 -5.99 3.96
CA ALA A 52 -3.45 -6.42 4.82
C ALA A 52 -3.04 -6.50 6.30
N MET A 53 -1.83 -7.00 6.57
CA MET A 53 -1.29 -7.05 7.93
C MET A 53 -0.98 -5.65 8.48
N ALA A 54 -0.49 -4.73 7.63
CA ALA A 54 -0.26 -3.33 8.02
C ALA A 54 -1.59 -2.64 8.40
N GLU A 55 -2.66 -2.87 7.64
CA GLU A 55 -3.99 -2.35 7.97
C GLU A 55 -4.52 -2.90 9.30
N LEU A 56 -4.41 -4.21 9.55
CA LEU A 56 -4.81 -4.80 10.83
C LEU A 56 -4.00 -4.25 12.01
N GLN A 57 -2.71 -3.99 11.82
CA GLN A 57 -1.86 -3.36 12.83
C GLN A 57 -2.27 -1.91 13.09
N ALA A 58 -2.60 -1.14 12.05
CA ALA A 58 -3.08 0.23 12.18
C ALA A 58 -4.40 0.27 12.99
N LEU A 59 -5.32 -0.66 12.73
CA LEU A 59 -6.56 -0.81 13.52
C LEU A 59 -6.26 -1.15 14.98
N ARG A 60 -5.42 -2.15 15.22
CA ARG A 60 -5.04 -2.54 16.60
C ARG A 60 -4.39 -1.38 17.36
N ARG A 61 -3.61 -0.54 16.67
CA ARG A 61 -2.91 0.59 17.29
C ARG A 61 -3.83 1.77 17.63
N GLY A 62 -4.93 1.90 16.88
CA GLY A 62 -5.95 2.94 17.05
C GLY A 62 -7.12 2.57 17.97
N LEU A 63 -7.13 1.35 18.53
CA LEU A 63 -8.01 0.95 19.64
C LEU A 63 -7.43 1.41 20.98
#